data_AF-A0A8T4Z3R8-F1
#
_entry.id   AF-A0A8T4Z3R8-F1
#
_cell.length_a   1.000
_cell.length_b   1.000
_cell.length_c   1.000
_cell.angle_alpha   90.00
_cell.angle_beta   90.00
_cell.angle_gamma   90.00
#
_symmetry.space_group_name_H-M   'P 1'
#
loop_
_entity.id
_entity.type
_entity.pdbx_description
1 polymer ?
#
loop_
_entity_poly.entity_id
_entity_poly.type
_entity_poly.pdbx_seq_one_letter_code
_entity_poly.pdbx_strand_id
1 'polypeptide(L)' 'MFPLRHWLRHTAMVPKGFLRYKVLKLLKEKPMAGSEIMGVIEEQTGGYWRPSPGSIYPLL' A
#
# COMPACT_ATOMS: atom_id res chain seq x y z
N MET A 1 24.28 -4.26 -3.63
CA MET A 1 23.85 -4.97 -4.86
C MET A 1 22.37 -5.34 -4.74
N PHE A 2 21.43 -4.49 -5.18
CA PHE A 2 19.98 -4.81 -5.27
C PHE A 2 19.32 -4.06 -6.44
N PRO A 3 19.74 -4.29 -7.70
CA PRO A 3 19.16 -3.60 -8.85
C PRO A 3 17.71 -4.05 -9.16
N LEU A 4 17.24 -5.18 -8.61
CA LEU A 4 15.91 -5.74 -8.90
C LEU A 4 14.73 -5.03 -8.22
N ARG A 5 14.94 -4.38 -7.07
CA ARG A 5 13.84 -3.79 -6.25
C ARG A 5 13.12 -2.62 -6.92
N HIS A 6 13.75 -1.95 -7.89
CA HIS A 6 13.14 -0.78 -8.56
C HIS A 6 12.26 -1.21 -9.74
N TRP A 7 12.63 -2.29 -10.43
CA TRP A 7 11.95 -2.72 -11.66
C TRP A 7 10.63 -3.44 -11.38
N LEU A 8 10.55 -4.21 -10.29
CA LEU A 8 9.34 -4.95 -9.89
C LEU A 8 8.22 -4.07 -9.31
N ARG A 9 8.48 -2.78 -9.00
CA ARG A 9 7.46 -1.87 -8.44
C ARG A 9 6.32 -1.56 -9.40
N HIS A 10 6.58 -1.62 -10.70
CA HIS A 10 5.63 -1.16 -11.72
C HIS A 10 4.86 -2.28 -12.41
N THR A 11 5.16 -3.55 -12.11
CA THR A 11 4.61 -4.71 -12.86
C THR A 11 3.56 -5.50 -12.09
N ALA A 12 3.37 -5.26 -10.78
CA ALA A 12 2.35 -5.95 -10.00
C ALA A 12 0.97 -5.30 -10.20
N MET A 13 0.09 -5.97 -10.96
CA MET A 13 -1.31 -5.56 -11.09
C MET A 13 -2.06 -5.90 -9.80
N VAL A 14 -2.35 -4.87 -9.00
CA VAL A 14 -3.12 -5.03 -7.76
C VAL A 14 -4.59 -5.31 -8.08
N PRO A 15 -5.21 -6.37 -7.54
CA PRO A 15 -6.62 -6.66 -7.81
C PRO A 15 -7.54 -5.50 -7.45
N LYS A 16 -8.58 -5.28 -8.26
CA LYS A 16 -9.61 -4.26 -7.96
C LYS A 16 -10.20 -4.50 -6.56
N GLY A 17 -10.31 -3.43 -5.78
CA GLY A 17 -10.86 -3.48 -4.42
C GLY A 17 -9.89 -4.00 -3.34
N PHE A 18 -8.73 -4.55 -3.68
CA PHE A 18 -7.73 -5.00 -2.71
C PHE A 18 -7.29 -3.86 -1.78
N LEU A 19 -7.03 -2.68 -2.35
CA LEU A 19 -6.61 -1.51 -1.57
C LEU A 19 -7.68 -1.09 -0.56
N ARG A 20 -8.95 -1.03 -0.97
CA ARG A 20 -10.08 -0.72 -0.07
C ARG A 20 -10.18 -1.71 1.07
N TYR A 21 -10.08 -3.01 0.78
CA TYR A 21 -10.08 -4.05 1.81
C TYR A 21 -8.93 -3.88 2.80
N LYS A 22 -7.71 -3.63 2.31
CA LYS A 22 -6.53 -3.42 3.14
C LYS A 22 -6.67 -2.18 4.04
N VAL A 23 -7.13 -1.06 3.51
CA VAL A 23 -7.37 0.17 4.28
C VAL A 23 -8.35 -0.09 5.43
N LEU A 24 -9.51 -0.69 5.14
CA LEU A 24 -10.50 -1.01 6.16
C LEU A 24 -9.98 -1.99 7.22
N LYS A 25 -9.19 -2.99 6.82
CA LYS A 25 -8.57 -3.93 7.75
C LYS A 25 -7.61 -3.23 8.71
N LEU A 26 -6.77 -2.33 8.22
CA LEU A 26 -5.81 -1.58 9.03
C LEU A 26 -6.51 -0.62 10.00
N LEU A 27 -7.54 0.10 9.52
CA LEU A 27 -8.33 1.01 10.36
C LEU A 27 -9.13 0.28 11.44
N LYS A 28 -9.54 -0.97 11.17
CA LYS A 28 -10.19 -1.82 12.17
C LYS A 28 -9.25 -2.19 13.33
N GLU A 29 -7.95 -2.30 13.07
CA GLU A 29 -6.94 -2.62 14.10
C GLU A 29 -6.64 -1.39 14.97
N LYS A 30 -6.43 -0.22 14.36
CA LYS A 30 -6.29 1.07 15.05
C LYS A 30 -6.52 2.24 14.09
N PRO A 31 -6.89 3.43 14.60
CA PRO A 31 -6.85 4.66 13.81
C PRO A 31 -5.46 4.89 13.23
N MET A 32 -5.38 5.22 11.94
CA MET A 32 -4.13 5.51 11.24
C MET A 32 -4.34 6.68 10.27
N ALA A 33 -3.33 7.54 10.12
CA ALA A 33 -3.27 8.52 9.06
C ALA A 33 -2.98 7.86 7.70
N GLY A 34 -3.34 8.54 6.60
CA GLY A 34 -3.10 8.00 5.26
C GLY A 34 -1.63 7.70 4.96
N SER A 35 -0.70 8.50 5.48
CA SER A 35 0.75 8.26 5.36
C SER A 35 1.21 7.01 6.08
N GLU A 36 0.64 6.72 7.25
CA GLU A 36 0.94 5.51 8.02
C GLU A 36 0.45 4.27 7.28
N ILE A 37 -0.76 4.32 6.71
CA ILE A 37 -1.32 3.22 5.90
C ILE A 37 -0.44 2.93 4.68
N MET A 38 0.04 3.96 3.99
CA MET A 38 0.99 3.78 2.88
C MET A 38 2.27 3.08 3.33
N GLY A 39 2.82 3.45 4.49
CA GLY A 39 4.02 2.84 5.06
C GLY A 39 3.82 1.38 5.45
N VAL A 40 2.71 1.06 6.14
CA VAL A 40 2.39 -0.32 6.52
C VAL A 40 2.19 -1.22 5.29
N ILE A 41 1.54 -0.73 4.23
CA ILE A 41 1.37 -1.50 3.00
C ILE A 41 2.72 -1.71 2.28
N GLU A 42 3.59 -0.69 2.26
CA GLU A 42 4.95 -0.84 1.72
C GLU A 42 5.76 -1.89 2.48
N GLU A 43 5.70 -1.88 3.81
CA GLU A 43 6.38 -2.86 4.66
C GLU A 43 5.82 -4.28 4.45
N GLN A 44 4.50 -4.45 4.46
CA GLN A 44 3.84 -5.75 4.23
C GLN A 44 4.13 -6.34 2.85
N THR A 45 4.42 -5.49 1.87
CA THR A 45 4.83 -5.91 0.52
C THR A 45 6.35 -5.98 0.37
N GLY A 46 7.13 -5.93 1.45
CA GLY A 46 8.59 -6.01 1.38
C GLY A 46 9.25 -4.86 0.61
N GLY A 47 8.57 -3.73 0.48
CA GLY A 47 9.00 -2.56 -0.30
C GLY A 47 8.73 -2.66 -1.80
N TYR A 48 8.00 -3.68 -2.27
CA TYR A 48 7.67 -3.83 -3.68
C TYR A 48 6.51 -2.93 -4.13
N TRP A 49 5.63 -2.51 -3.22
CA TRP A 49 4.50 -1.67 -3.58
C TRP A 49 4.14 -0.69 -2.48
N ARG A 50 4.14 0.61 -2.82
CA ARG A 50 3.61 1.67 -1.97
C ARG A 50 2.42 2.32 -2.70
N PRO A 51 1.19 2.27 -2.15
CA PRO A 51 0.05 2.94 -2.76
C PRO A 51 0.27 4.46 -2.77
N SER A 52 -0.26 5.13 -3.79
CA SER A 52 -0.12 6.58 -3.92
C SER A 52 -1.09 7.32 -2.98
N PRO A 53 -0.77 8.56 -2.57
CA PRO A 53 -1.69 9.36 -1.77
C PRO A 53 -3.08 9.53 -2.42
N GLY A 54 -3.13 9.74 -3.74
CA GLY A 54 -4.38 9.85 -4.49
C GLY A 54 -5.23 8.58 -4.51
N SER A 55 -4.62 7.41 -4.27
CA SER A 55 -5.36 6.15 -4.10
C SER A 55 -5.84 5.89 -2.66
N ILE A 56 -5.20 6.54 -1.67
CA ILE A 56 -5.47 6.33 -0.24
C ILE A 56 -6.50 7.31 0.29
N TYR A 57 -6.32 8.61 0.05
CA TYR A 57 -7.17 9.63 0.68
C TYR A 57 -8.67 9.51 0.32
N PRO A 58 -9.08 9.07 -0.89
CA PRO A 58 -10.49 8.83 -1.17
C PRO A 58 -11.11 7.61 -0.43
N LEU A 59 -10.30 6.83 0.30
CA LEU A 59 -10.73 5.63 1.02
C LEU A 59 -10.79 5.83 2.55
N LEU A 60 -10.40 7.01 3.05
CA LEU A 60 -10.49 7.42 4.45
C LEU A 60 -11.77 8.22 4.69
#